data_AF-A0A7X1KJP0-F1
#
_entry.id   AF-A0A7X1KJP0-F1
#
_cell.length_a   1.000
_cell.length_b   1.000
_cell.length_c   1.000
_cell.angle_alpha   90.00
_cell.angle_beta   90.00
_cell.angle_gamma   90.00
#
_symmetry.space_group_name_H-M   'P 1'
#
loop_
_entity.id
_entity.type
_entity.pdbx_description
1 polymer ?
#
loop_
_entity_poly.entity_id
_entity_poly.type
_entity_poly.pdbx_seq_one_letter_code
_entity_poly.pdbx_strand_id
1 'polypeptide(L)'
;MRAVYSAAYVDQLIDSRSYEAMAMLGAHMEAAAPAPDQPDLGLPPVLFVYLEALTWFAQSVRSGARTYFEATPHARQQAMRAGLLELGCDRWLERYVFGMDHWTDEASMAELDRWIDASEPEQASWLLQLLDSQRDRLKQLLCSTAHLPLSKPGA
;
A
#
# COMPACT_ATOMS: atom_id res chain seq x y z
N MET A 1 1.07 -12.09 -19.02
CA MET A 1 1.89 -11.15 -19.80
C MET A 1 1.98 -9.87 -18.98
N ARG A 2 3.17 -9.50 -18.48
CA ARG A 2 3.36 -8.29 -17.65
C ARG A 2 3.30 -7.07 -18.57
N ALA A 3 2.46 -6.08 -18.26
CA ALA A 3 2.46 -4.82 -18.98
C ALA A 3 3.78 -4.08 -18.70
N VAL A 4 4.40 -3.55 -19.75
CA VAL A 4 5.65 -2.80 -19.66
C VAL A 4 5.32 -1.36 -20.01
N TYR A 5 5.52 -0.45 -19.05
CA TYR A 5 5.20 0.96 -19.19
C TYR A 5 6.44 1.78 -19.54
N SER A 6 6.27 2.92 -20.21
CA SER A 6 7.37 3.87 -20.40
C SER A 6 7.67 4.61 -19.10
N ALA A 7 8.94 4.98 -18.88
CA ALA A 7 9.32 5.76 -17.71
C ALA A 7 8.57 7.11 -17.63
N ALA A 8 8.35 7.75 -18.78
CA ALA A 8 7.60 9.00 -18.89
C ALA A 8 6.13 8.85 -18.46
N TYR A 9 5.49 7.71 -18.77
CA TYR A 9 4.13 7.44 -18.30
C TYR A 9 4.08 7.27 -16.78
N VAL A 10 5.03 6.53 -16.21
CA VAL A 10 5.13 6.36 -14.75
C VAL A 10 5.38 7.72 -14.08
N ASP A 11 6.27 8.54 -14.61
CA ASP A 11 6.50 9.90 -14.11
C ASP A 11 5.23 10.75 -14.16
N GLN A 12 4.51 10.74 -15.29
CA GLN A 12 3.25 11.47 -15.44
C GLN A 12 2.22 11.08 -14.37
N LEU A 13 2.10 9.78 -14.06
CA LEU A 13 1.19 9.32 -13.01
C LEU A 13 1.60 9.85 -11.63
N ILE A 14 2.89 9.77 -11.27
CA ILE A 14 3.38 10.29 -9.98
C ILE A 14 3.19 11.82 -9.90
N ASP A 15 3.54 12.53 -10.97
CA ASP A 15 3.49 14.00 -11.03
C ASP A 15 2.08 14.57 -11.06
N SER A 16 1.09 13.79 -11.48
CA SER A 16 -0.31 14.20 -11.45
C SER A 16 -0.85 14.41 -10.04
N ARG A 17 -0.26 13.72 -9.04
CA ARG A 17 -0.64 13.75 -7.62
C ARG A 17 -2.13 13.54 -7.36
N SER A 18 -2.85 12.91 -8.29
CA SER A 18 -4.28 12.65 -8.15
C SER A 18 -4.53 11.29 -7.51
N TYR A 19 -5.65 11.16 -6.80
CA TYR A 19 -6.06 9.88 -6.21
C TYR A 19 -6.26 8.80 -7.28
N GLU A 20 -6.80 9.17 -8.44
CA GLU A 20 -6.96 8.27 -9.58
C GLU A 20 -5.61 7.72 -10.07
N ALA A 21 -4.59 8.58 -10.16
CA ALA A 21 -3.26 8.15 -10.56
C ALA A 21 -2.58 7.27 -9.50
N MET A 22 -2.78 7.56 -8.22
CA MET A 22 -2.34 6.68 -7.13
C MET A 22 -2.98 5.29 -7.25
N ALA A 23 -4.29 5.23 -7.48
CA ALA A 23 -5.02 3.99 -7.70
C ALA A 23 -4.53 3.23 -8.95
N MET A 24 -4.30 3.92 -10.07
CA MET A 24 -3.73 3.32 -11.28
C MET A 24 -2.32 2.75 -11.02
N LEU A 25 -1.45 3.49 -10.34
CA LEU A 25 -0.12 3.01 -9.96
C LEU A 25 -0.22 1.77 -9.06
N GLY A 26 -1.10 1.79 -8.06
CA GLY A 26 -1.34 0.64 -7.18
C GLY A 26 -1.74 -0.61 -7.96
N ALA A 27 -2.70 -0.48 -8.89
CA ALA A 27 -3.12 -1.60 -9.74
C ALA A 27 -1.98 -2.11 -10.63
N HIS A 28 -1.16 -1.22 -11.20
CA HIS A 28 -0.01 -1.61 -12.00
C HIS A 28 1.06 -2.31 -11.16
N MET A 29 1.30 -1.85 -9.93
CA MET A 29 2.23 -2.47 -8.98
C MET A 29 1.77 -3.87 -8.58
N GLU A 30 0.49 -4.05 -8.27
CA GLU A 30 -0.09 -5.35 -7.91
C GLU A 30 0.05 -6.34 -9.07
N ALA A 31 -0.33 -5.92 -10.29
CA ALA A 31 -0.21 -6.75 -11.49
C ALA A 31 1.25 -7.09 -11.86
N ALA A 32 2.20 -6.26 -11.41
CA ALA A 32 3.63 -6.42 -11.63
C ALA A 32 4.38 -7.04 -10.44
N ALA A 33 3.67 -7.45 -9.38
CA ALA A 33 4.23 -8.05 -8.19
C ALA A 33 5.14 -9.25 -8.52
N PRO A 34 6.37 -9.31 -8.00
CA PRO A 34 7.28 -10.42 -8.27
C PRO A 34 6.82 -11.77 -7.70
N ALA A 35 6.10 -11.74 -6.59
CA ALA A 35 5.60 -12.94 -5.90
C ALA A 35 4.17 -12.71 -5.38
N PRO A 36 3.16 -12.69 -6.26
CA PRO A 36 1.78 -12.31 -5.91
C PRO A 36 1.14 -13.23 -4.85
N ASP A 37 1.64 -14.46 -4.72
CA ASP A 37 1.16 -15.43 -3.71
C ASP A 37 1.81 -15.22 -2.33
N GLN A 38 2.83 -14.37 -2.21
CA GLN A 38 3.43 -14.01 -0.93
C GLN A 38 2.62 -12.89 -0.25
N PRO A 39 2.59 -12.85 1.10
CA PRO A 39 1.82 -11.83 1.83
C PRO A 39 2.17 -10.39 1.45
N ASP A 40 3.45 -10.10 1.24
CA ASP A 40 4.02 -8.80 0.85
C ASP A 40 4.14 -8.61 -0.67
N LEU A 41 3.59 -9.56 -1.44
CA LEU A 41 3.65 -9.60 -2.91
C LEU A 41 5.09 -9.72 -3.48
N GLY A 42 6.08 -10.00 -2.63
CA GLY A 42 7.49 -9.88 -2.97
C GLY A 42 7.89 -8.46 -3.36
N LEU A 43 7.21 -7.44 -2.86
CA LEU A 43 7.54 -6.04 -3.11
C LEU A 43 8.52 -5.52 -2.02
N PRO A 44 9.33 -4.50 -2.33
CA PRO A 44 10.04 -3.74 -1.30
C PRO A 44 9.06 -3.18 -0.24
N PRO A 45 9.44 -3.13 1.05
CA PRO A 45 8.53 -2.74 2.13
C PRO A 45 7.74 -1.45 1.88
N VAL A 46 8.40 -0.38 1.39
CA VAL A 46 7.73 0.89 1.07
C VAL A 46 6.65 0.75 0.00
N LEU A 47 6.93 -0.03 -1.05
CA LEU A 47 6.00 -0.23 -2.16
C LEU A 47 4.82 -1.11 -1.76
N PHE A 48 5.07 -2.14 -0.94
CA PHE A 48 4.01 -2.95 -0.35
C PHE A 48 3.12 -2.12 0.59
N VAL A 49 3.71 -1.36 1.52
CA VAL A 49 2.98 -0.49 2.45
C VAL A 49 2.13 0.53 1.70
N TYR A 50 2.68 1.16 0.65
CA TYR A 50 1.90 2.07 -0.20
C TYR A 50 0.65 1.39 -0.78
N LEU A 51 0.81 0.23 -1.40
CA LEU A 51 -0.27 -0.51 -2.06
C LEU A 51 -1.33 -0.96 -1.06
N GLU A 52 -0.89 -1.51 0.06
CA GLU A 52 -1.77 -2.07 1.08
C GLU A 52 -2.49 -0.97 1.86
N ALA A 53 -1.82 0.15 2.15
CA ALA A 53 -2.47 1.33 2.73
C ALA A 53 -3.52 1.93 1.81
N LEU A 54 -3.21 2.06 0.51
CA LEU A 54 -4.17 2.56 -0.47
C LEU A 54 -5.42 1.65 -0.53
N THR A 55 -5.23 0.34 -0.46
CA THR A 55 -6.32 -0.64 -0.40
C THR A 55 -7.14 -0.50 0.87
N TRP A 56 -6.47 -0.38 2.02
CA TRP A 56 -7.11 -0.17 3.31
C TRP A 56 -7.97 1.10 3.32
N PHE A 57 -7.43 2.25 2.93
CA PHE A 57 -8.19 3.50 2.90
C PHE A 57 -9.35 3.44 1.89
N ALA A 58 -9.09 2.96 0.66
CA ALA A 58 -10.12 2.87 -0.37
C ALA A 58 -11.31 1.98 0.04
N GLN A 59 -11.03 0.82 0.65
CA GLN A 59 -12.09 -0.06 1.14
C GLN A 59 -12.81 0.53 2.35
N SER A 60 -12.07 1.20 3.25
CA SER A 60 -12.65 1.84 4.43
C SER A 60 -13.65 2.93 4.04
N VAL A 61 -13.29 3.82 3.11
CA VAL A 61 -14.18 4.88 2.62
C VAL A 61 -15.42 4.29 1.91
N ARG A 62 -15.26 3.20 1.15
CA ARG A 62 -16.35 2.63 0.36
C ARG A 62 -17.32 1.76 1.17
N SER A 63 -16.82 1.05 2.17
CA SER A 63 -17.56 -0.04 2.82
C SER A 63 -17.29 -0.19 4.32
N GLY A 64 -16.53 0.72 4.92
CA GLY A 64 -16.07 0.66 6.30
C GLY A 64 -14.79 -0.19 6.44
N ALA A 65 -13.94 0.18 7.38
CA ALA A 65 -12.64 -0.45 7.63
C ALA A 65 -12.80 -1.92 8.04
N ARG A 66 -13.95 -2.31 8.59
CA ARG A 66 -14.26 -3.71 8.91
C ARG A 66 -14.14 -4.60 7.67
N THR A 67 -14.67 -4.14 6.53
CA THR A 67 -14.64 -4.91 5.29
C THR A 67 -13.21 -5.19 4.84
N TYR A 68 -12.30 -4.23 5.03
CA TYR A 68 -10.88 -4.44 4.73
C TYR A 68 -10.27 -5.55 5.59
N PHE A 69 -10.43 -5.50 6.92
CA PHE A 69 -9.83 -6.50 7.80
C PHE A 69 -10.48 -7.87 7.66
N GLU A 70 -11.77 -7.94 7.36
CA GLU A 70 -12.49 -9.18 7.07
C GLU A 70 -12.02 -9.83 5.77
N ALA A 71 -11.77 -9.03 4.72
CA ALA A 71 -11.38 -9.53 3.40
C ALA A 71 -9.86 -9.80 3.27
N THR A 72 -9.04 -9.17 4.10
CA THR A 72 -7.57 -9.27 3.99
C THR A 72 -7.06 -10.47 4.77
N PRO A 73 -6.32 -11.40 4.15
CA PRO A 73 -5.74 -12.55 4.87
C PRO A 73 -4.82 -12.11 6.02
N HIS A 74 -4.90 -12.79 7.16
CA HIS A 74 -4.12 -12.44 8.35
C HIS A 74 -2.61 -12.32 8.08
N ALA A 75 -2.03 -13.18 7.24
CA ALA A 75 -0.60 -13.10 6.88
C ALA A 75 -0.26 -11.79 6.16
N ARG A 76 -1.16 -11.28 5.30
CA ARG A 76 -0.98 -9.98 4.63
C ARG A 76 -1.13 -8.82 5.62
N GLN A 77 -2.05 -8.94 6.58
CA GLN A 77 -2.14 -7.95 7.67
C GLN A 77 -0.85 -7.89 8.51
N GLN A 78 -0.27 -9.05 8.82
CA GLN A 78 1.02 -9.12 9.51
C GLN A 78 2.16 -8.50 8.70
N ALA A 79 2.19 -8.73 7.38
CA ALA A 79 3.16 -8.08 6.50
C ALA A 79 3.00 -6.55 6.51
N MET A 80 1.76 -6.04 6.51
CA MET A 80 1.49 -4.60 6.55
C MET A 80 1.96 -3.98 7.86
N ARG A 81 1.63 -4.62 8.98
CA ARG A 81 2.12 -4.24 10.31
C ARG A 81 3.65 -4.20 10.36
N ALA A 82 4.33 -5.23 9.82
CA ALA A 82 5.78 -5.28 9.80
C ALA A 82 6.39 -4.16 8.95
N GLY A 83 5.80 -3.90 7.77
CA GLY A 83 6.22 -2.79 6.90
C GLY A 83 6.02 -1.42 7.56
N LEU A 84 4.87 -1.17 8.18
CA LEU A 84 4.62 0.09 8.91
C LEU A 84 5.61 0.30 10.05
N LEU A 85 5.98 -0.77 10.76
CA LEU A 85 6.99 -0.75 11.82
C LEU A 85 8.39 -0.46 11.26
N GLU A 86 8.80 -1.13 10.18
CA GLU A 86 10.09 -0.92 9.54
C GLU A 86 10.28 0.52 9.05
N LEU A 87 9.19 1.14 8.57
CA LEU A 87 9.19 2.52 8.08
C LEU A 87 9.05 3.58 9.18
N GLY A 88 8.90 3.18 10.46
CA GLY A 88 8.69 4.12 11.56
C GLY A 88 7.40 4.95 11.41
N CYS A 89 6.36 4.36 10.82
CA CYS A 89 5.09 5.03 10.53
C CYS A 89 4.11 4.91 11.72
N ASP A 90 4.53 5.36 12.90
CA ASP A 90 3.86 5.08 14.18
C ASP A 90 2.36 5.43 14.20
N ARG A 91 1.96 6.61 13.70
CA ARG A 91 0.55 7.02 13.63
C ARG A 91 -0.32 6.03 12.84
N TRP A 92 0.18 5.55 11.71
CA TRP A 92 -0.53 4.59 10.86
C TRP A 92 -0.47 3.20 11.45
N LEU A 93 0.68 2.80 12.02
CA LEU A 93 0.88 1.53 12.70
C LEU A 93 -0.10 1.34 13.87
N GLU A 94 -0.23 2.32 14.75
CA GLU A 94 -1.12 2.27 15.91
C GLU A 94 -2.56 2.01 15.49
N ARG A 95 -3.05 2.74 14.48
CA ARG A 95 -4.43 2.62 13.99
C ARG A 95 -4.67 1.36 13.18
N TYR A 96 -3.67 0.91 12.44
CA TYR A 96 -3.71 -0.36 11.75
C TYR A 96 -3.80 -1.53 12.73
N VAL A 97 -2.94 -1.55 13.76
CA VAL A 97 -2.97 -2.57 14.82
C VAL A 97 -4.30 -2.55 15.58
N PHE A 98 -4.81 -1.35 15.91
CA PHE A 98 -6.15 -1.22 16.49
C PHE A 98 -7.21 -1.90 15.62
N GLY A 99 -7.20 -1.66 14.31
CA GLY A 99 -8.12 -2.34 13.38
C GLY A 99 -7.94 -3.86 13.36
N MET A 100 -6.69 -4.35 13.32
CA MET A 100 -6.39 -5.79 13.38
C MET A 100 -6.95 -6.46 14.64
N ASP A 101 -6.85 -5.79 15.79
CA ASP A 101 -7.25 -6.36 17.08
C ASP A 101 -8.76 -6.24 17.35
N HIS A 102 -9.44 -5.30 16.68
CA HIS A 102 -10.82 -4.93 16.99
C HIS A 102 -11.82 -5.03 15.82
N TRP A 103 -11.45 -5.59 14.66
CA TRP A 103 -12.32 -5.60 13.48
C TRP A 103 -13.69 -6.27 13.65
N THR A 104 -13.85 -7.13 14.66
CA THR A 104 -15.14 -7.76 15.01
C THR A 104 -16.02 -6.90 15.90
N ASP A 105 -15.49 -5.84 16.50
CA ASP A 105 -16.21 -4.93 17.39
C ASP A 105 -16.74 -3.70 16.63
N GLU A 106 -18.07 -3.57 16.57
CA GLU A 106 -18.72 -2.53 15.78
C GLU A 106 -18.39 -1.11 16.25
N ALA A 107 -18.32 -0.89 17.57
CA ALA A 107 -18.04 0.43 18.13
C ALA A 107 -16.61 0.90 17.83
N SER A 108 -15.64 -0.02 17.96
CA SER A 108 -14.24 0.22 17.63
C SER A 108 -14.07 0.49 16.14
N MET A 109 -14.75 -0.26 15.27
CA MET A 109 -14.65 -0.02 13.83
C MET A 109 -15.30 1.29 13.40
N ALA A 110 -16.40 1.69 14.04
CA ALA A 110 -16.95 3.02 13.84
C ALA A 110 -16.01 4.14 14.31
N GLU A 111 -15.20 3.93 15.37
CA GLU A 111 -14.13 4.86 15.75
C GLU A 111 -13.05 4.94 14.67
N LEU A 112 -12.60 3.80 14.17
CA LEU A 112 -11.57 3.74 13.14
C LEU A 112 -12.03 4.41 11.84
N ASP A 113 -13.27 4.17 11.41
CA ASP A 113 -13.87 4.82 10.24
C ASP A 113 -13.85 6.34 10.37
N ARG A 114 -14.32 6.88 11.51
CA ARG A 114 -14.26 8.33 11.78
C ARG A 114 -12.83 8.88 11.74
N TRP A 115 -11.87 8.11 12.24
CA TRP A 115 -10.47 8.51 12.23
C TRP A 115 -9.89 8.51 10.81
N ILE A 116 -10.25 7.52 9.98
CA ILE A 116 -9.86 7.45 8.57
C ILE A 116 -10.45 8.65 7.82
N ASP A 117 -11.74 8.92 7.95
CA ASP A 117 -12.39 10.06 7.29
C ASP A 117 -11.73 11.39 7.68
N ALA A 118 -11.44 11.57 8.98
CA ALA A 118 -10.79 12.78 9.49
C ALA A 118 -9.33 12.92 9.04
N SER A 119 -8.68 11.84 8.61
CA SER A 119 -7.26 11.82 8.21
C SER A 119 -7.05 11.82 6.69
N GLU A 120 -8.11 11.93 5.88
CA GLU A 120 -8.03 11.87 4.40
C GLU A 120 -6.96 12.82 3.80
N PRO A 121 -6.83 14.10 4.24
CA PRO A 121 -5.80 14.99 3.72
C PRO A 121 -4.37 14.49 4.00
N GLU A 122 -4.13 13.94 5.21
CA GLU A 122 -2.83 13.40 5.57
C GLU A 122 -2.53 12.06 4.89
N GLN A 123 -3.55 11.23 4.64
CA GLN A 123 -3.40 9.97 3.90
C GLN A 123 -2.85 10.24 2.50
N ALA A 124 -3.49 11.14 1.75
CA ALA A 124 -3.07 11.47 0.39
C ALA A 124 -1.64 12.02 0.38
N SER A 125 -1.32 12.94 1.29
CA SER A 125 0.03 13.50 1.40
C SER A 125 1.09 12.44 1.73
N TRP A 126 0.79 11.55 2.67
CA TRP A 126 1.69 10.46 3.07
C TRP A 126 1.91 9.44 1.95
N LEU A 127 0.84 8.99 1.27
CA LEU A 127 0.95 8.07 0.13
C LEU A 127 1.79 8.67 -1.00
N LEU A 128 1.64 9.95 -1.29
CA LEU A 128 2.47 10.65 -2.28
C LEU A 128 3.94 10.71 -1.86
N GLN A 129 4.23 10.93 -0.57
CA GLN A 129 5.60 10.90 -0.06
C GLN A 129 6.25 9.51 -0.23
N LEU A 130 5.50 8.44 0.03
CA LEU A 130 5.99 7.08 -0.21
C LEU A 130 6.33 6.87 -1.69
N LEU A 131 5.45 7.28 -2.61
CA LEU A 131 5.70 7.20 -4.05
C LEU A 131 6.92 8.01 -4.49
N ASP A 132 7.01 9.26 -4.06
CA ASP A 132 8.11 10.15 -4.42
C ASP A 132 9.46 9.57 -3.95
N SER A 133 9.50 8.98 -2.74
CA SER A 133 10.70 8.32 -2.21
C SER A 133 11.13 7.07 -2.98
N GLN A 134 10.22 6.44 -3.73
CA GLN A 134 10.44 5.19 -4.44
C GLN A 134 10.34 5.32 -5.96
N ARG A 135 10.34 6.55 -6.51
CA ARG A 135 10.14 6.81 -7.94
C ARG A 135 10.99 5.92 -8.85
N ASP A 136 12.29 5.81 -8.59
CA ASP A 136 13.18 4.98 -9.41
C ASP A 136 12.90 3.49 -9.26
N ARG A 137 12.56 3.04 -8.05
CA ARG A 137 12.22 1.65 -7.78
C ARG A 137 10.90 1.26 -8.45
N LEU A 138 9.94 2.17 -8.47
CA LEU A 138 8.68 1.99 -9.17
C LEU A 138 8.89 1.88 -10.68
N LYS A 139 9.75 2.71 -11.28
CA LYS A 139 10.15 2.56 -12.69
C LYS A 139 10.85 1.24 -12.95
N GLN A 140 11.75 0.79 -12.08
CA GLN A 140 12.38 -0.52 -12.22
C GLN A 140 11.34 -1.65 -12.20
N LEU A 141 10.33 -1.54 -11.35
CA LEU A 141 9.23 -2.50 -11.28
C LEU A 141 8.35 -2.46 -12.55
N LEU A 142 7.95 -1.28 -13.03
CA LEU A 142 6.91 -1.14 -14.06
C LEU A 142 7.45 -1.05 -15.49
N CYS A 143 8.71 -0.65 -15.68
CA CYS A 143 9.33 -0.45 -16.99
C CYS A 143 10.29 -1.60 -17.38
N SER A 144 10.73 -2.43 -16.43
CA SER A 144 11.64 -3.53 -16.72
C SER A 144 10.91 -4.77 -17.22
N THR A 145 11.42 -5.37 -18.29
CA THR A 145 11.06 -6.71 -18.78
C THR A 145 11.82 -7.83 -18.06
N ALA A 146 12.88 -7.50 -17.33
CA ALA A 146 13.77 -8.48 -16.69
C ALA A 146 13.29 -8.82 -15.26
N HIS A 147 13.23 -10.13 -14.95
CA HIS A 147 13.10 -10.63 -13.59
C HIS A 147 14.21 -10.02 -12.73
N LEU A 148 13.87 -9.09 -11.84
CA LEU A 148 14.80 -8.61 -10.81
C LEU A 148 14.76 -9.61 -9.64
N PRO A 149 15.84 -10.34 -9.34
CA PRO A 149 15.99 -10.90 -8.02
C PRO A 149 16.15 -9.73 -7.06
N LEU A 150 15.15 -9.52 -6.21
CA LEU A 150 15.28 -8.61 -5.08
C LEU A 150 16.24 -9.29 -4.09
N SER A 151 17.52 -8.99 -4.23
CA SER A 151 18.56 -9.47 -3.33
C SER A 151 18.16 -9.13 -1.89
N LYS A 152 18.02 -10.16 -1.05
CA LYS A 152 18.06 -9.99 0.41
C LYS A 152 19.35 -9.24 0.75
N PRO A 153 19.34 -8.24 1.65
CA PRO A 153 20.60 -7.73 2.20
C PRO A 153 21.29 -8.91 2.88
N GLY A 154 22.47 -9.27 2.39
CA GLY A 154 23.33 -10.25 3.03
C GLY A 154 24.09 -9.59 4.18
N ALA A 155 23.81 -10.05 5.39
CA ALA A 155 24.73 -10.35 6.51
C ALA A 155 23.91 -10.47 7.79
#